data_AF-A0A2G9T9H9-F1
#
_entry.id   AF-A0A2G9T9H9-F1
#
_cell.length_a   1.000
_cell.length_b   1.000
_cell.length_c   1.000
_cell.angle_alpha   90.00
_cell.angle_beta   90.00
_cell.angle_gamma   90.00
#
_symmetry.space_group_name_H-M   'P 1'
#
loop_
_entity.id
_entity.type
_entity.pdbx_description
1 polymer ?
#
loop_
_entity_poly.entity_id
_entity_poly.type
_entity_poly.pdbx_seq_one_letter_code
_entity_poly.pdbx_strand_id
1 'polypeptide(L)'
;MTMRVQANELTPQTPGQLQCASKMDAIQFKCQFSPRTCVCSTGAFKATCTCPEGKMSNHLQHNALPFTTKNIIIEEHEDTIAARARVGSAIHVQTNVENMKIVSVQNHGKCSIMTSTIEGCYSCLLGATVTIVCYSTSDQSTADIICDDQHQIATCTQRGKITALKFHFDSPKIDINCTISCPGGQSHFLINGTLDYVHDSALQQEIAIDSDVSVNPEENVWDTATEWISSITDFFGLLKILLISFALILLLLVVLFIVTLLSRIASIVKKQS
;
A
#
# COMPACT_ATOMS: atom_id res chain seq x y z
N MET A 1 13.60 -0.22 -7.37
CA MET A 1 13.46 -1.62 -6.92
C MET A 1 11.97 -1.91 -6.86
N THR A 2 11.39 -2.52 -7.90
CA THR A 2 9.95 -2.81 -7.96
C THR A 2 9.62 -3.93 -6.98
N MET A 3 8.93 -3.61 -5.88
CA MET A 3 8.38 -4.63 -4.98
C MET A 3 7.35 -5.45 -5.75
N ARG A 4 7.55 -6.77 -5.84
CA ARG A 4 6.55 -7.70 -6.37
C ARG A 4 5.55 -7.96 -5.25
N VAL A 5 4.29 -7.66 -5.48
CA VAL A 5 3.21 -7.98 -4.56
C VAL A 5 2.62 -9.31 -5.00
N GLN A 6 2.70 -10.34 -4.14
CA GLN A 6 2.10 -11.65 -4.40
C GLN A 6 0.86 -11.86 -3.53
N ALA A 7 -0.13 -12.55 -4.10
CA ALA A 7 -1.25 -13.06 -3.32
C ALA A 7 -0.72 -14.05 -2.26
N ASN A 8 -1.27 -13.98 -1.06
CA ASN A 8 -0.83 -14.68 0.16
C ASN A 8 0.53 -14.24 0.74
N GLU A 9 1.14 -13.16 0.22
CA GLU A 9 2.32 -12.53 0.82
C GLU A 9 1.99 -11.14 1.35
N LEU A 10 2.06 -10.97 2.68
CA LEU A 10 1.74 -9.71 3.36
C LEU A 10 2.89 -8.71 3.19
N THR A 11 2.80 -7.90 2.14
CA THR A 11 3.84 -6.94 1.75
C THR A 11 3.51 -5.54 2.28
N PRO A 12 4.26 -4.99 3.26
CA PRO A 12 4.00 -3.67 3.83
C PRO A 12 3.99 -2.55 2.77
N GLN A 13 3.19 -1.50 2.98
CA GLN A 13 3.07 -0.32 2.08
C GLN A 13 2.56 -0.64 0.67
N THR A 14 1.86 -1.75 0.50
CA THR A 14 1.26 -2.14 -0.78
C THR A 14 -0.19 -2.57 -0.57
N PRO A 15 -1.00 -2.67 -1.63
CA PRO A 15 -2.32 -3.27 -1.56
C PRO A 15 -2.35 -4.68 -0.93
N GLY A 16 -1.23 -5.41 -0.98
CA GLY A 16 -1.10 -6.75 -0.40
C GLY A 16 -0.79 -6.78 1.10
N GLN A 17 -0.70 -5.63 1.79
CA GLN A 17 -0.38 -5.56 3.22
C GLN A 17 -1.49 -6.08 4.14
N LEU A 18 -2.72 -6.16 3.63
CA LEU A 18 -3.92 -6.65 4.29
C LEU A 18 -4.64 -7.59 3.33
N GLN A 19 -4.82 -8.86 3.72
CA GLN A 19 -5.46 -9.86 2.87
C GLN A 19 -6.51 -10.63 3.66
N CYS A 20 -7.68 -10.82 3.04
CA CYS A 20 -8.81 -11.51 3.63
C CYS A 20 -9.15 -12.72 2.76
N ALA A 21 -9.48 -13.87 3.37
CA ALA A 21 -9.80 -15.09 2.64
C ALA A 21 -11.15 -15.01 1.90
N SER A 22 -12.08 -14.20 2.42
CA SER A 22 -13.40 -14.02 1.83
C SER A 22 -13.89 -12.58 1.96
N LYS A 23 -14.91 -12.24 1.15
CA LYS A 23 -15.64 -10.97 1.27
C LYS A 23 -16.25 -10.79 2.67
N MET A 24 -16.75 -11.88 3.28
CA MET A 24 -17.33 -11.81 4.62
C MET A 24 -16.27 -11.51 5.68
N ASP A 25 -15.08 -12.12 5.56
CA ASP A 25 -13.97 -11.81 6.47
C ASP A 25 -13.51 -10.37 6.31
N ALA A 26 -13.51 -9.83 5.09
CA ALA A 26 -13.22 -8.41 4.85
C ALA A 26 -14.24 -7.49 5.54
N ILE A 27 -15.54 -7.80 5.45
CA ILE A 27 -16.61 -7.04 6.12
C ILE A 27 -16.49 -7.13 7.65
N GLN A 28 -16.11 -8.30 8.17
CA GLN A 28 -15.94 -8.54 9.61
C GLN A 28 -14.54 -8.21 10.14
N PHE A 29 -13.65 -7.70 9.28
CA PHE A 29 -12.25 -7.41 9.58
C PHE A 29 -11.45 -8.60 10.15
N LYS A 30 -11.75 -9.82 9.69
CA LYS A 30 -11.03 -11.07 10.02
C LYS A 30 -9.92 -11.35 9.00
N CYS A 31 -9.04 -10.38 8.82
CA CYS A 31 -8.01 -10.39 7.79
C CYS A 31 -6.61 -10.58 8.39
N GLN A 32 -5.67 -11.02 7.55
CA GLN A 32 -4.26 -11.10 7.91
C GLN A 32 -3.55 -9.81 7.50
N PHE A 33 -2.64 -9.33 8.35
CA PHE A 33 -1.86 -8.11 8.12
C PHE A 33 -0.39 -8.34 8.47
N SER A 34 0.51 -7.66 7.76
CA SER A 34 1.92 -7.70 8.11
C SER A 34 2.14 -7.09 9.51
N PRO A 35 2.96 -7.68 10.38
CA PRO A 35 3.31 -7.06 11.68
C PRO A 35 4.00 -5.71 11.54
N ARG A 36 4.54 -5.43 10.35
CA ARG A 36 5.21 -4.16 9.99
C ARG A 36 4.28 -3.19 9.26
N THR A 37 2.98 -3.48 9.14
CA THR A 37 2.02 -2.61 8.43
C THR A 37 1.82 -1.30 9.18
N CYS A 38 1.65 -1.32 10.50
CA CYS A 38 1.43 -0.11 11.28
C CYS A 38 2.65 0.23 12.13
N VAL A 39 2.95 1.53 12.24
CA VAL A 39 3.99 2.06 13.13
C VAL A 39 3.30 2.69 14.32
N CYS A 40 3.57 2.16 15.51
CA CYS A 40 3.04 2.69 16.75
C CYS A 40 4.14 3.36 17.56
N SER A 41 3.84 4.55 18.07
CA SER A 41 4.67 5.29 19.02
C SER A 41 3.91 5.42 20.34
N THR A 42 4.59 5.21 21.45
CA THR A 42 4.01 5.33 22.79
C THR A 42 4.56 6.57 23.48
N GLY A 43 3.65 7.41 23.97
CA GLY A 43 3.92 8.49 24.91
C GLY A 43 3.40 8.15 26.30
N ALA A 44 3.65 9.03 27.28
CA ALA A 44 3.31 8.80 28.69
C ALA A 44 1.80 8.56 28.94
N PHE A 45 0.93 9.17 28.13
CA PHE A 45 -0.54 9.09 28.29
C PHE A 45 -1.28 8.81 26.99
N LYS A 46 -0.56 8.55 25.89
CA LYS A 46 -1.15 8.37 24.56
C LYS A 46 -0.30 7.42 23.74
N ALA A 47 -0.92 6.45 23.08
CA ALA A 47 -0.31 5.69 22.01
C ALA A 47 -0.85 6.20 20.69
N THR A 48 0.03 6.45 19.72
CA THR A 48 -0.33 6.90 18.38
C THR A 48 0.12 5.83 17.40
N CYS A 49 -0.82 5.26 16.66
CA CYS A 49 -0.54 4.25 15.65
C CYS A 49 -0.91 4.78 14.28
N THR A 50 0.06 4.80 13.39
CA THR A 50 -0.10 5.24 12.01
C THR A 50 -0.03 4.02 11.09
N CYS A 51 -1.06 3.84 10.28
CA CYS A 51 -1.17 2.74 9.31
C CYS A 51 -1.34 3.32 7.89
N PRO A 52 -0.82 2.65 6.85
CA PRO A 52 -1.04 3.05 5.47
C PRO A 52 -2.51 2.91 5.08
N GLU A 53 -3.00 3.78 4.19
CA GLU A 53 -4.39 3.76 3.73
C GLU A 53 -4.74 2.43 3.03
N GLY A 54 -5.76 1.73 3.53
CA GLY A 54 -6.23 0.46 2.97
C GLY A 54 -7.27 0.60 1.85
N LYS A 55 -7.53 1.82 1.35
CA LYS A 55 -8.55 2.05 0.31
C LYS A 55 -8.05 1.59 -1.05
N MET A 56 -8.55 0.45 -1.48
CA MET A 56 -8.26 -0.13 -2.80
C MET A 56 -8.80 0.70 -3.98
N SER A 57 -9.76 1.60 -3.75
CA SER A 57 -10.40 2.40 -4.81
C SER A 57 -9.38 3.18 -5.64
N ASN A 58 -8.40 3.79 -4.99
CA ASN A 58 -7.39 4.60 -5.68
C ASN A 58 -6.49 3.73 -6.56
N HIS A 59 -6.12 2.54 -6.09
CA HIS A 59 -5.33 1.59 -6.87
C HIS A 59 -6.10 1.00 -8.05
N LEU A 60 -7.41 0.78 -7.90
CA LEU A 60 -8.26 0.24 -8.95
C LEU A 60 -8.59 1.27 -10.03
N GLN A 61 -8.79 2.54 -9.67
CA GLN A 61 -9.08 3.61 -10.64
C GLN A 61 -7.96 3.80 -11.67
N HIS A 62 -6.70 3.73 -11.24
CA HIS A 62 -5.54 3.91 -12.12
C HIS A 62 -5.21 2.67 -12.97
N ASN A 63 -5.72 1.50 -12.60
CA ASN A 63 -5.42 0.21 -13.24
C ASN A 63 -6.69 -0.46 -13.78
N ALA A 64 -7.69 0.34 -14.19
CA ALA A 64 -8.93 -0.16 -14.74
C ALA A 64 -8.68 -0.89 -16.07
N LEU A 65 -9.43 -1.97 -16.28
CA LEU A 65 -9.45 -2.66 -17.57
C LEU A 65 -10.31 -1.87 -18.58
N PRO A 66 -9.95 -1.89 -19.88
CA PRO A 66 -8.80 -2.60 -20.46
C PRO A 66 -7.47 -1.89 -20.17
N PHE A 67 -6.52 -2.63 -19.61
CA PHE A 67 -5.20 -2.12 -19.27
C PHE A 67 -4.22 -2.45 -20.39
N THR A 68 -3.72 -1.40 -21.05
CA THR A 68 -2.81 -1.55 -22.19
C THR A 68 -1.37 -1.37 -21.76
N THR A 69 -0.56 -2.42 -21.94
CA THR A 69 0.91 -2.38 -21.81
C THR A 69 1.57 -2.34 -23.21
N LYS A 70 2.91 -2.48 -23.27
CA LYS A 70 3.70 -2.44 -24.51
C LYS A 70 3.18 -3.42 -25.59
N ASN A 71 3.01 -4.70 -25.23
CA ASN A 71 2.72 -5.76 -26.19
C ASN A 71 1.40 -6.47 -25.96
N ILE A 72 0.72 -6.23 -24.82
CA ILE A 72 -0.53 -6.90 -24.47
C ILE A 72 -1.57 -5.89 -23.99
N ILE A 73 -2.81 -6.13 -24.37
CA ILE A 73 -4.00 -5.53 -23.78
C ILE A 73 -4.54 -6.56 -22.80
N ILE A 74 -4.62 -6.20 -21.53
CA ILE A 74 -5.33 -6.99 -20.53
C ILE A 74 -6.77 -6.47 -20.53
N GLU A 75 -7.74 -7.35 -20.72
CA GLU A 75 -9.15 -6.99 -20.78
C GLU A 75 -10.02 -8.07 -20.15
N GLU A 76 -11.23 -7.68 -19.79
CA GLU A 76 -12.27 -8.61 -19.38
C GLU A 76 -12.79 -9.33 -20.64
N HIS A 77 -12.79 -10.65 -20.59
CA HIS A 77 -13.34 -11.49 -21.64
C HIS A 77 -14.25 -12.52 -21.00
N GLU A 78 -15.55 -12.37 -21.27
CA GLU A 78 -16.63 -13.07 -20.56
C GLU A 78 -16.53 -12.78 -19.05
N ASP A 79 -16.24 -13.78 -18.21
CA ASP A 79 -16.06 -13.63 -16.76
C ASP A 79 -14.60 -13.86 -16.32
N THR A 80 -13.65 -13.66 -17.24
CA THR A 80 -12.22 -13.91 -16.99
C THR A 80 -11.36 -12.74 -17.46
N ILE A 81 -10.09 -12.73 -17.02
CA ILE A 81 -9.09 -11.78 -17.51
C ILE A 81 -8.32 -12.43 -18.65
N ALA A 82 -8.38 -11.81 -19.83
CA ALA A 82 -7.62 -12.23 -21.01
C ALA A 82 -6.49 -11.25 -21.31
N ALA A 83 -5.38 -11.78 -21.86
CA ALA A 83 -4.30 -10.99 -22.40
C ALA A 83 -4.28 -11.13 -23.93
N ARG A 84 -4.60 -10.05 -24.64
CA ARG A 84 -4.56 -9.97 -26.09
C ARG A 84 -3.23 -9.38 -26.54
N ALA A 85 -2.46 -10.11 -27.35
CA ALA A 85 -1.25 -9.57 -27.96
C ALA A 85 -1.59 -8.46 -28.98
N ARG A 86 -0.87 -7.33 -28.92
CA ARG A 86 -0.92 -6.24 -29.92
C ARG A 86 0.03 -6.47 -31.09
N VAL A 87 1.17 -7.09 -30.81
CA VAL A 87 2.10 -7.55 -31.83
C VAL A 87 1.61 -8.86 -32.42
N GLY A 88 1.81 -9.03 -33.72
CA GLY A 88 1.61 -10.32 -34.37
C GLY A 88 2.65 -11.27 -33.83
N SER A 89 2.20 -12.12 -32.92
CA SER A 89 2.96 -13.29 -32.50
C SER A 89 3.34 -14.08 -33.76
N ALA A 90 4.60 -14.47 -33.87
CA ALA A 90 5.01 -15.43 -34.89
C ALA A 90 4.34 -16.77 -34.59
N ILE A 91 3.14 -16.98 -35.13
CA ILE A 91 2.42 -18.24 -34.99
C ILE A 91 2.87 -19.14 -36.12
N HIS A 92 3.57 -20.22 -35.79
CA HIS A 92 3.84 -21.27 -36.75
C HIS A 92 2.59 -22.14 -36.91
N VAL A 93 1.89 -21.99 -38.03
CA VAL A 93 0.71 -22.79 -38.34
C VAL A 93 1.14 -23.95 -39.25
N GLN A 94 1.08 -25.17 -38.74
CA GLN A 94 1.26 -26.38 -39.53
C GLN A 94 -0.11 -26.88 -40.00
N THR A 95 -0.34 -26.90 -41.31
CA THR A 95 -1.58 -27.40 -41.92
C THR A 95 -1.32 -28.69 -42.69
N ASN A 96 -2.09 -29.74 -42.42
CA ASN A 96 -2.15 -30.92 -43.27
C ASN A 96 -3.38 -30.82 -44.19
N VAL A 97 -3.21 -31.01 -45.49
CA VAL A 97 -4.29 -30.89 -46.46
C VAL A 97 -4.19 -31.97 -47.53
N GLU A 98 -5.26 -32.75 -47.66
CA GLU A 98 -5.38 -33.88 -48.59
C GLU A 98 -6.23 -33.49 -49.81
N ASN A 99 -5.87 -34.02 -50.98
CA ASN A 99 -6.61 -33.84 -52.25
C ASN A 99 -6.86 -32.38 -52.67
N MET A 100 -5.96 -31.46 -52.32
CA MET A 100 -6.04 -30.05 -52.76
C MET A 100 -4.90 -29.66 -53.70
N LYS A 101 -5.19 -28.76 -54.64
CA LYS A 101 -4.18 -28.14 -55.51
C LYS A 101 -3.72 -26.83 -54.88
N ILE A 102 -2.46 -26.78 -54.43
CA ILE A 102 -1.84 -25.57 -53.90
C ILE A 102 -1.46 -24.65 -55.06
N VAL A 103 -1.95 -23.41 -55.03
CA VAL A 103 -1.51 -22.35 -55.93
C VAL A 103 -0.81 -21.27 -55.12
N SER A 104 0.38 -20.86 -55.55
CA SER A 104 1.13 -19.79 -54.90
C SER A 104 0.69 -18.44 -55.46
N VAL A 105 0.17 -17.57 -54.60
CA VAL A 105 -0.10 -16.17 -54.92
C VAL A 105 0.92 -15.34 -54.16
N GLN A 106 1.80 -14.64 -54.88
CA GLN A 106 2.75 -13.72 -54.27
C GLN A 106 2.15 -12.32 -54.20
N ASN A 107 2.05 -11.76 -53.00
CA ASN A 107 1.71 -10.36 -52.80
C ASN A 107 3.03 -9.56 -52.73
N HIS A 108 3.19 -8.56 -53.60
CA HIS A 108 4.38 -7.68 -53.66
C HIS A 108 4.04 -6.27 -53.15
N GLY A 109 3.07 -6.17 -52.25
CA GLY A 109 2.62 -4.91 -51.67
C GLY A 109 3.74 -4.17 -50.93
N LYS A 110 4.06 -2.95 -51.35
CA LYS A 110 4.98 -2.04 -50.67
C LYS A 110 4.20 -1.15 -49.72
N CYS A 111 4.79 -0.85 -48.56
CA CYS A 111 4.17 -0.02 -47.56
C CYS A 111 4.96 1.27 -47.31
N SER A 112 4.23 2.31 -46.92
CA SER A 112 4.79 3.59 -46.48
C SER A 112 3.95 4.16 -45.34
N ILE A 113 4.59 4.93 -44.47
CA ILE A 113 3.97 5.51 -43.28
C ILE A 113 4.12 7.02 -43.32
N MET A 114 3.04 7.72 -42.97
CA MET A 114 3.10 9.09 -42.48
C MET A 114 2.86 9.08 -40.97
N THR A 115 3.70 9.79 -40.22
CA THR A 115 3.64 9.85 -38.75
C THR A 115 3.24 11.23 -38.26
N SER A 116 2.56 11.26 -37.11
CA SER A 116 2.43 12.46 -36.28
C SER A 116 3.62 12.56 -35.32
N THR A 117 3.73 13.68 -34.60
CA THR A 117 4.64 13.83 -33.47
C THR A 117 4.24 12.87 -32.35
N ILE A 118 5.20 12.23 -31.71
CA ILE A 118 4.94 11.33 -30.59
C ILE A 118 4.65 12.11 -29.31
N GLU A 119 3.64 11.67 -28.57
CA GLU A 119 3.17 12.32 -27.33
C GLU A 119 2.99 11.29 -26.22
N GLY A 120 3.20 11.70 -24.96
CA GLY A 120 3.04 10.85 -23.78
C GLY A 120 4.23 10.96 -22.84
N CYS A 121 4.53 9.89 -22.11
CA CYS A 121 5.57 9.90 -21.08
C CYS A 121 6.72 8.94 -21.35
N TYR A 122 7.89 9.27 -20.79
CA TYR A 122 9.04 8.38 -20.72
C TYR A 122 9.20 7.84 -19.28
N SER A 123 9.82 6.65 -19.15
CA SER A 123 10.00 5.92 -17.89
C SER A 123 8.70 5.67 -17.10
N CYS A 124 7.59 5.44 -17.81
CA CYS A 124 6.25 5.25 -17.25
C CYS A 124 5.55 4.02 -17.88
N LEU A 125 4.57 3.44 -17.18
CA LEU A 125 3.79 2.31 -17.70
C LEU A 125 2.89 2.68 -18.88
N LEU A 126 2.35 3.89 -18.90
CA LEU A 126 1.46 4.36 -19.97
C LEU A 126 2.20 4.48 -21.32
N GLY A 127 3.50 4.80 -21.30
CA GLY A 127 4.32 5.00 -22.49
C GLY A 127 3.91 6.20 -23.33
N ALA A 128 4.39 6.23 -24.57
CA ALA A 128 4.15 7.26 -25.55
C ALA A 128 3.41 6.71 -26.76
N THR A 129 2.54 7.53 -27.36
CA THR A 129 1.68 7.15 -28.47
C THR A 129 1.97 8.02 -29.68
N VAL A 130 2.06 7.39 -30.85
CA VAL A 130 2.14 8.08 -32.15
C VAL A 130 1.00 7.62 -33.03
N THR A 131 0.32 8.57 -33.66
CA THR A 131 -0.67 8.25 -34.69
C THR A 131 0.03 8.16 -36.04
N ILE A 132 -0.21 7.07 -36.76
CA ILE A 132 0.32 6.84 -38.09
C ILE A 132 -0.79 6.68 -39.12
N VAL A 133 -0.50 7.04 -40.36
CA VAL A 133 -1.30 6.67 -41.53
C VAL A 133 -0.47 5.71 -42.37
N CYS A 134 -0.90 4.44 -42.45
CA CYS A 134 -0.18 3.43 -43.22
C CYS A 134 -0.82 3.18 -44.59
N TYR A 135 -0.02 3.35 -45.64
CA TYR A 135 -0.39 3.12 -47.03
C TYR A 135 0.20 1.81 -47.55
N SER A 136 -0.54 1.10 -48.40
CA SER A 136 -0.05 -0.07 -49.16
C SER A 136 -0.38 0.08 -50.63
N THR A 137 0.49 -0.43 -51.52
CA THR A 137 0.19 -0.54 -52.95
C THR A 137 -0.86 -1.63 -53.24
N SER A 138 -1.01 -2.59 -52.34
CA SER A 138 -2.05 -3.63 -52.42
C SER A 138 -3.30 -3.20 -51.64
N ASP A 139 -4.47 -3.76 -51.95
CA ASP A 139 -5.75 -3.38 -51.32
C ASP A 139 -5.68 -3.36 -49.79
N GLN A 140 -5.08 -4.40 -49.21
CA GLN A 140 -4.77 -4.50 -47.80
C GLN A 140 -3.47 -5.28 -47.58
N SER A 141 -2.64 -4.85 -46.63
CA SER A 141 -1.44 -5.59 -46.22
C SER A 141 -1.17 -5.38 -44.73
N THR A 142 -0.59 -6.39 -44.09
CA THR A 142 -0.09 -6.29 -42.72
C THR A 142 1.37 -5.92 -42.77
N ALA A 143 1.75 -4.88 -42.02
CA ALA A 143 3.10 -4.38 -41.93
C ALA A 143 3.69 -4.64 -40.54
N ASP A 144 4.91 -5.14 -40.51
CA ASP A 144 5.72 -5.21 -39.30
C ASP A 144 6.55 -3.93 -39.17
N ILE A 145 6.57 -3.35 -37.97
CA ILE A 145 7.20 -2.07 -37.67
C ILE A 145 8.19 -2.30 -36.54
N ILE A 146 9.44 -1.94 -36.80
CA ILE A 146 10.55 -2.10 -35.85
C ILE A 146 11.18 -0.73 -35.62
N CYS A 147 11.09 -0.26 -34.38
CA CYS A 147 11.75 0.95 -33.90
C CYS A 147 12.67 0.53 -32.75
N ASP A 148 13.99 0.63 -32.94
CA ASP A 148 14.99 0.04 -32.03
C ASP A 148 14.73 -1.45 -31.74
N ASP A 149 14.37 -1.80 -30.50
CA ASP A 149 14.03 -3.16 -30.06
C ASP A 149 12.51 -3.38 -29.90
N GLN A 150 11.69 -2.44 -30.39
CA GLN A 150 10.25 -2.43 -30.20
C GLN A 150 9.53 -2.82 -31.50
N HIS A 151 8.77 -3.91 -31.42
CA HIS A 151 7.95 -4.41 -32.52
C HIS A 151 6.52 -3.89 -32.40
N GLN A 152 5.93 -3.51 -33.53
CA GLN A 152 4.54 -3.09 -33.67
C GLN A 152 3.98 -3.62 -34.99
N ILE A 153 2.66 -3.74 -35.08
CA ILE A 153 1.99 -4.14 -36.34
C ILE A 153 0.94 -3.11 -36.73
N ALA A 154 0.85 -2.82 -38.02
CA ALA A 154 -0.20 -2.01 -38.60
C ALA A 154 -0.86 -2.69 -39.79
N THR A 155 -2.15 -2.46 -39.97
CA THR A 155 -2.83 -2.76 -41.23
C THR A 155 -2.72 -1.55 -42.15
N CYS A 156 -2.26 -1.76 -43.37
CA CYS A 156 -2.05 -0.72 -44.38
C CYS A 156 -3.01 -0.96 -45.55
N THR A 157 -3.54 0.12 -46.11
CA THR A 157 -4.51 0.08 -47.23
C THR A 157 -4.12 1.11 -48.28
N GLN A 158 -4.64 0.99 -49.51
CA GLN A 158 -4.38 1.99 -50.56
C GLN A 158 -4.81 3.42 -50.18
N ARG A 159 -5.90 3.55 -49.42
CA ARG A 159 -6.42 4.85 -48.98
C ARG A 159 -5.70 5.42 -47.76
N GLY A 160 -4.79 4.65 -47.17
CA GLY A 160 -4.22 4.95 -45.87
C GLY A 160 -5.15 4.50 -44.75
N LYS A 161 -4.58 3.83 -43.75
CA LYS A 161 -5.31 3.46 -42.53
C LYS A 161 -4.66 4.10 -41.32
N ILE A 162 -5.47 4.80 -40.54
CA ILE A 162 -5.05 5.45 -39.31
C ILE A 162 -4.90 4.40 -38.21
N THR A 163 -3.76 4.36 -37.55
CA THR A 163 -3.47 3.46 -36.43
C THR A 163 -2.66 4.19 -35.37
N ALA A 164 -2.99 4.00 -34.10
CA ALA A 164 -2.19 4.50 -32.99
C ALA A 164 -1.22 3.41 -32.51
N LEU A 165 0.08 3.71 -32.54
CA LEU A 165 1.14 2.83 -32.06
C LEU A 165 1.63 3.33 -30.70
N LYS A 166 1.95 2.40 -29.79
CA LYS A 166 2.43 2.72 -28.44
C LYS A 166 3.84 2.18 -28.25
N PHE A 167 4.72 3.04 -27.74
CA PHE A 167 6.14 2.78 -27.52
C PHE A 167 6.52 3.17 -26.09
N HIS A 168 7.61 2.61 -25.59
CA HIS A 168 8.13 2.90 -24.25
C HIS A 168 9.57 3.37 -24.35
N PHE A 169 9.86 4.54 -23.79
CA PHE A 169 11.20 5.11 -23.84
C PHE A 169 11.69 5.45 -22.44
N ASP A 170 13.01 5.45 -22.26
CA ASP A 170 13.68 5.87 -21.03
C ASP A 170 14.31 7.26 -21.14
N SER A 171 14.03 7.98 -22.24
CA SER A 171 14.57 9.31 -22.50
C SER A 171 13.48 10.27 -22.97
N PRO A 172 13.62 11.57 -22.68
CA PRO A 172 12.59 12.56 -23.00
C PRO A 172 12.56 12.94 -24.48
N LYS A 173 13.71 12.96 -25.17
CA LYS A 173 13.79 13.42 -26.56
C LYS A 173 13.85 12.23 -27.51
N ILE A 174 12.83 12.09 -28.34
CA ILE A 174 12.72 11.00 -29.32
C ILE A 174 13.04 11.55 -30.70
N ASP A 175 13.98 10.89 -31.37
CA ASP A 175 14.32 11.10 -32.78
C ASP A 175 14.89 9.77 -33.31
N ILE A 176 14.00 8.89 -33.75
CA ILE A 176 14.33 7.51 -34.12
C ILE A 176 13.89 7.19 -35.54
N ASN A 177 14.69 6.38 -36.22
CA ASN A 177 14.39 5.88 -37.56
C ASN A 177 13.87 4.44 -37.47
N CYS A 178 12.61 4.25 -37.82
CA CYS A 178 11.93 2.97 -37.78
C CYS A 178 11.94 2.30 -39.15
N THR A 179 11.93 0.97 -39.13
CA THR A 179 11.80 0.13 -40.34
C THR A 179 10.39 -0.43 -40.41
N ILE A 180 9.75 -0.30 -41.57
CA ILE A 180 8.49 -0.98 -41.89
C ILE A 180 8.76 -2.08 -42.92
N SER A 181 8.27 -3.28 -42.66
CA SER A 181 8.40 -4.46 -43.53
C SER A 181 7.04 -4.91 -44.02
N CYS A 182 6.92 -5.04 -45.34
CA CYS A 182 5.76 -5.61 -46.03
C CYS A 182 6.21 -6.67 -47.05
N PRO A 183 5.28 -7.48 -47.61
CA PRO A 183 5.63 -8.53 -48.57
C PRO A 183 6.44 -8.06 -49.78
N GLY A 184 6.23 -6.81 -50.22
CA GLY A 184 6.94 -6.17 -51.33
C GLY A 184 8.26 -5.49 -50.98
N GLY A 185 8.72 -5.56 -49.72
CA GLY A 185 10.00 -5.02 -49.27
C GLY A 185 9.90 -4.15 -48.01
N GLN A 186 11.01 -3.49 -47.70
CA GLN A 186 11.16 -2.64 -46.51
C GLN A 186 11.26 -1.16 -46.89
N SER A 187 10.77 -0.29 -46.02
CA SER A 187 10.98 1.15 -46.08
C SER A 187 11.20 1.73 -44.68
N HIS A 188 11.53 3.02 -44.60
CA HIS A 188 11.90 3.68 -43.35
C HIS A 188 11.06 4.93 -43.11
N PHE A 189 10.84 5.27 -41.85
CA PHE A 189 10.14 6.48 -41.44
C PHE A 189 10.65 6.97 -40.09
N LEU A 190 10.51 8.28 -39.83
CA LEU A 190 10.98 8.90 -38.61
C LEU A 190 9.85 9.09 -37.60
N ILE A 191 10.17 8.87 -36.33
CA ILE A 191 9.34 9.27 -35.19
C ILE A 191 10.14 10.30 -34.39
N ASN A 192 9.53 11.45 -34.15
CA ASN A 192 10.13 12.50 -33.34
C ASN A 192 9.13 13.11 -32.36
N GLY A 193 9.65 13.65 -31.26
CA GLY A 193 8.85 14.33 -30.24
C GLY A 193 9.61 14.50 -28.93
N THR A 194 8.96 15.17 -27.97
CA THR A 194 9.46 15.33 -26.60
C THR A 194 8.40 14.78 -25.64
N LEU A 195 8.82 13.91 -24.73
CA LEU A 195 7.97 13.19 -23.79
C LEU A 195 8.07 13.78 -22.39
N ASP A 196 6.98 13.70 -21.65
CA ASP A 196 6.91 14.18 -20.27
C ASP A 196 7.47 13.15 -19.28
N TYR A 197 8.16 13.64 -18.25
CA TYR A 197 8.59 12.77 -17.17
C TYR A 197 7.43 12.47 -16.24
N VAL A 198 7.15 11.19 -16.00
CA VAL A 198 6.20 10.75 -14.98
C VAL A 198 6.94 9.86 -13.99
N HIS A 199 7.02 10.30 -12.74
CA HIS A 199 7.57 9.50 -11.66
C HIS A 199 6.44 8.62 -11.10
N ASP A 200 6.48 7.31 -11.34
CA ASP A 200 5.41 6.38 -10.93
C ASP A 200 5.11 6.44 -9.41
N SER A 201 6.07 6.87 -8.57
CA SER A 201 5.85 7.01 -7.12
C SER A 201 5.11 8.30 -6.70
N ALA A 202 4.96 9.29 -7.60
CA ALA A 202 4.18 10.49 -7.31
C ALA A 202 2.66 10.22 -7.26
N LEU A 203 2.20 9.08 -7.78
CA LEU A 203 0.83 8.57 -7.60
C LEU A 203 0.63 7.81 -6.27
N GLN A 204 1.69 7.64 -5.48
CA GLN A 204 1.69 6.95 -4.18
C GLN A 204 1.92 7.91 -3.01
N GLN A 205 1.57 9.20 -3.16
CA GLN A 205 1.71 10.12 -2.05
C GLN A 205 0.68 9.79 -0.96
N GLU A 206 1.19 9.10 0.06
CA GLU A 206 0.53 8.62 1.27
C GLU A 206 -0.29 9.75 1.92
N ILE A 207 -1.60 9.55 2.00
CA ILE A 207 -2.39 10.12 3.09
C ILE A 207 -2.39 9.06 4.18
N ALA A 208 -1.38 9.10 5.05
CA ALA A 208 -1.38 8.30 6.26
C ALA A 208 -2.58 8.76 7.13
N ILE A 209 -3.49 7.84 7.43
CA ILE A 209 -4.61 8.13 8.33
C ILE A 209 -4.08 7.94 9.75
N ASP A 210 -3.88 9.05 10.46
CA ASP A 210 -3.50 9.00 11.86
C ASP A 210 -4.70 8.52 12.70
N SER A 211 -4.52 7.39 13.38
CA SER A 211 -5.55 6.80 14.24
C SER A 211 -5.17 7.05 15.68
N ASP A 212 -5.70 8.14 16.22
CA ASP A 212 -5.51 8.52 17.61
C ASP A 212 -6.43 7.71 18.52
N VAL A 213 -5.84 6.83 19.34
CA VAL A 213 -6.53 6.23 20.48
C VAL A 213 -6.06 6.93 21.74
N SER A 214 -6.87 7.88 22.23
CA SER A 214 -6.77 8.32 23.62
C SER A 214 -7.26 7.18 24.49
N VAL A 215 -6.33 6.46 25.11
CA VAL A 215 -6.67 5.66 26.27
C VAL A 215 -7.02 6.69 27.33
N ASN A 216 -8.32 6.92 27.57
CA ASN A 216 -8.71 7.52 28.84
C ASN A 216 -8.09 6.59 29.88
N PRO A 217 -7.15 7.05 30.73
CA PRO A 217 -6.88 6.29 31.93
C PRO A 217 -8.26 6.12 32.56
N GLU A 218 -8.71 4.87 32.75
CA GLU A 218 -9.85 4.63 33.63
C GLU A 218 -9.65 5.52 34.85
N GLU A 219 -10.69 6.24 35.25
CA GLU A 219 -10.71 7.17 36.37
C GLU A 219 -10.47 6.44 37.71
N ASN A 220 -9.34 5.74 37.84
CA ASN A 220 -8.90 4.97 38.98
C ASN A 220 -7.46 5.36 39.34
N VAL A 221 -7.07 6.62 39.10
CA VAL A 221 -5.82 7.21 39.63
C VAL A 221 -5.79 7.12 41.17
N TRP A 222 -6.97 6.99 41.80
CA TRP A 222 -7.11 6.73 43.24
C TRP A 222 -6.77 5.29 43.65
N ASP A 223 -6.86 4.28 42.78
CA ASP A 223 -6.52 2.89 43.14
C ASP A 223 -5.02 2.63 43.12
N THR A 224 -4.27 3.36 42.29
CA THR A 224 -2.81 3.34 42.45
C THR A 224 -2.43 4.13 43.70
N ALA A 225 -3.15 5.20 44.06
CA ALA A 225 -2.90 6.01 45.26
C ALA A 225 -3.08 5.29 46.60
N THR A 226 -4.00 4.34 46.66
CA THR A 226 -4.29 3.60 47.89
C THR A 226 -3.20 2.59 48.26
N GLU A 227 -2.38 2.11 47.31
CA GLU A 227 -1.27 1.21 47.64
C GLU A 227 -0.11 1.93 48.36
N TRP A 228 0.23 3.17 48.02
CA TRP A 228 1.28 3.95 48.73
C TRP A 228 0.77 4.59 50.03
N ILE A 229 -0.53 4.89 50.12
CA ILE A 229 -1.12 5.43 51.36
C ILE A 229 -1.23 4.35 52.44
N SER A 230 -1.42 3.07 52.08
CA SER A 230 -1.48 1.97 53.05
C SER A 230 -0.19 1.83 53.89
N SER A 231 0.97 2.13 53.29
CA SER A 231 2.27 2.10 53.98
C SER A 231 2.48 3.32 54.91
N ILE A 232 1.84 4.46 54.61
CA ILE A 232 1.88 5.67 55.44
C ILE A 232 0.92 5.55 56.63
N THR A 233 -0.24 4.91 56.46
CA THR A 233 -1.22 4.71 57.54
C THR A 233 -0.73 3.78 58.65
N ASP A 234 0.10 2.78 58.32
CA ASP A 234 0.71 1.90 59.32
C ASP A 234 1.76 2.63 60.17
N PHE A 235 2.48 3.58 59.59
CA PHE A 235 3.45 4.40 60.32
C PHE A 235 2.77 5.36 61.31
N PHE A 236 1.63 5.96 60.93
CA PHE A 236 0.82 6.79 61.84
C PHE A 236 0.02 5.97 62.86
N GLY A 237 -0.32 4.71 62.56
CA GLY A 237 -0.95 3.78 63.48
C GLY A 237 -0.07 3.45 64.70
N LEU A 238 1.21 3.18 64.47
CA LEU A 238 2.18 2.91 65.55
C LEU A 238 2.38 4.12 66.48
N LEU A 239 2.42 5.34 65.94
CA LEU A 239 2.54 6.56 66.74
C LEU A 239 1.32 6.80 67.64
N LYS A 240 0.10 6.51 67.14
CA LYS A 240 -1.12 6.61 67.94
C LYS A 240 -1.15 5.60 69.08
N ILE A 241 -0.71 4.36 68.85
CA ILE A 241 -0.66 3.32 69.90
C ILE A 241 0.34 3.71 71.01
N LEU A 242 1.50 4.28 70.65
CA LEU A 242 2.48 4.77 71.62
C LEU A 242 1.97 5.94 72.46
N LEU A 243 1.22 6.87 71.88
CA LEU A 243 0.63 7.99 72.62
C LEU A 243 -0.46 7.55 73.60
N ILE A 244 -1.30 6.58 73.20
CA ILE A 244 -2.35 6.03 74.08
C ILE A 244 -1.72 5.23 75.24
N SER A 245 -0.68 4.43 74.97
CA SER A 245 0.00 3.67 76.03
C SER A 245 0.69 4.59 77.04
N PHE A 246 1.34 5.66 76.57
CA PHE A 246 1.95 6.66 77.45
C PHE A 246 0.90 7.36 78.32
N ALA A 247 -0.24 7.75 77.76
CA ALA A 247 -1.33 8.36 78.51
C ALA A 247 -1.91 7.44 79.60
N LEU A 248 -2.07 6.14 79.31
CA LEU A 248 -2.54 5.15 80.29
C LEU A 248 -1.53 4.92 81.42
N ILE A 249 -0.23 4.88 81.12
CA ILE A 249 0.83 4.76 82.12
C ILE A 249 0.83 6.00 83.03
N LEU A 250 0.70 7.20 82.46
CA LEU A 250 0.66 8.44 83.23
C LEU A 250 -0.58 8.50 84.15
N LEU A 251 -1.72 8.02 83.67
CA LEU A 251 -2.94 7.92 84.47
C LEU A 251 -2.80 6.90 85.61
N LEU A 252 -2.16 5.75 85.38
CA LEU A 252 -1.82 4.79 86.42
C LEU A 252 -0.90 5.37 87.48
N LEU A 253 0.13 6.13 87.09
CA LEU A 253 1.03 6.80 88.01
C LEU A 253 0.31 7.85 88.87
N VAL A 254 -0.62 8.62 88.28
CA VAL A 254 -1.44 9.58 89.02
C VAL A 254 -2.36 8.88 90.01
N VAL A 255 -2.99 7.77 89.62
CA VAL A 255 -3.84 6.98 90.53
C VAL A 255 -3.03 6.41 91.70
N LEU A 256 -1.84 5.85 91.43
CA LEU A 256 -0.94 5.37 92.48
C LEU A 256 -0.47 6.51 93.40
N PHE A 257 -0.20 7.68 92.85
CA PHE A 257 0.13 8.85 93.64
C PHE A 257 -1.04 9.28 94.54
N ILE A 258 -2.27 9.30 94.03
CA ILE A 258 -3.46 9.62 94.82
C ILE A 258 -3.69 8.57 95.91
N VAL A 259 -3.55 7.27 95.61
CA VAL A 259 -3.71 6.19 96.59
C VAL A 259 -2.64 6.26 97.69
N THR A 260 -1.39 6.58 97.34
CA THR A 260 -0.32 6.78 98.33
C THR A 260 -0.52 8.05 99.15
N LEU A 261 -1.09 9.10 98.58
CA LEU A 261 -1.47 10.30 99.32
C LEU A 261 -2.61 10.01 100.31
N LEU A 262 -3.64 9.30 99.86
CA LEU A 262 -4.79 8.89 100.67
C LEU A 262 -4.37 7.91 101.77
N SER A 263 -3.45 6.97 101.50
CA SER A 263 -2.93 6.07 102.53
C SER A 263 -2.05 6.81 103.55
N ARG A 264 -1.27 7.81 103.13
CA ARG A 264 -0.54 8.70 104.04
C ARG A 264 -1.50 9.55 104.89
N ILE A 265 -2.54 10.12 104.31
CA ILE A 265 -3.57 10.89 105.05
C ILE A 265 -4.28 9.97 106.06
N ALA A 266 -4.66 8.76 105.66
CA ALA A 266 -5.26 7.77 106.57
C ALA A 266 -4.32 7.36 107.71
N SER A 267 -3.00 7.26 107.45
CA SER A 267 -2.01 6.98 108.50
C SER A 267 -1.81 8.14 109.48
N ILE A 268 -2.03 9.38 109.05
CA ILE A 268 -1.96 10.58 109.91
C ILE A 268 -3.21 10.68 110.78
N VAL A 269 -4.40 10.40 110.22
CA VAL A 269 -5.66 10.42 110.97
C VAL A 269 -5.70 9.31 112.04
N LYS A 270 -5.11 8.14 111.77
CA LYS A 270 -5.04 7.04 112.75
C LYS A 270 -4.03 7.28 113.90
N LYS A 271 -3.20 8.32 113.82
CA LYS A 271 -2.23 8.70 114.86
C LYS A 271 -2.76 9.77 115.83
N GLN A 272 -4.00 10.24 115.63
CA GLN A 272 -4.69 11.19 116.52
C GLN A 272 -5.96 10.62 117.17
N SER A 273 -6.10 9.30 117.25
CA SER A 273 -7.08 8.61 118.10
C SER A 273 -6.41 7.61 119.01
#